data_AF-A0A4P6EXQ1-F1
#
_entry.id   AF-A0A4P6EXQ1-F1
#
_cell.length_a   1.000
_cell.length_b   1.000
_cell.length_c   1.000
_cell.angle_alpha   90.00
_cell.angle_beta   90.00
_cell.angle_gamma   90.00
#
_symmetry.space_group_name_H-M   'P 1'
#
loop_
_entity.id
_entity.type
_entity.pdbx_description
1 polymer ?
#
loop_
_entity_poly.entity_id
_entity_poly.type
_entity_poly.pdbx_seq_one_letter_code
_entity_poly.pdbx_strand_id
1 'polypeptide(L)'
;MAPHEPAVSASMHRAKAAARASHVTVGDLRRRPDGGVEIDCSCGMVLTNGPEWSLDEHIRLHRAEARYLAVSEVAPAGMPRLIPVAADRRPR
;
A
#
# COMPACT_ATOMS: atom_id res chain seq x y z
N MET A 1 30.64 10.79 20.88
CA MET A 1 29.79 9.64 20.50
C MET A 1 29.07 10.04 19.23
N ALA A 2 29.52 9.57 18.07
CA ALA A 2 28.86 9.89 16.81
C ALA A 2 27.45 9.28 16.80
N PRO A 3 26.42 9.99 16.29
CA PRO A 3 25.08 9.44 16.21
C PRO A 3 25.12 8.16 15.36
N HIS A 4 24.62 7.06 15.91
CA HIS A 4 24.51 5.80 15.20
C HIS A 4 23.40 5.97 14.15
N GLU A 5 23.76 6.08 12.88
CA GLU A 5 22.77 6.00 11.81
C GLU A 5 22.00 4.68 11.97
N PRO A 6 20.66 4.70 11.98
CA PRO A 6 19.90 3.48 12.11
C PRO A 6 20.26 2.58 10.92
N ALA A 7 20.51 1.29 11.18
CA ALA A 7 20.70 0.32 10.11
C ALA A 7 19.55 0.48 9.10
N VAL A 8 19.89 0.59 7.82
CA VAL A 8 18.96 0.78 6.70
C VAL A 8 17.77 -0.19 6.77
N SER A 9 18.01 -1.43 7.22
CA SER A 9 16.96 -2.43 7.41
C SER A 9 15.90 -1.98 8.42
N ALA A 10 16.26 -1.27 9.47
CA ALA A 10 15.34 -0.83 10.51
C ALA A 10 14.33 0.22 10.01
N SER A 11 14.73 1.18 9.18
CA SER A 11 13.80 2.16 8.60
C SER A 11 12.81 1.49 7.65
N MET A 12 13.30 0.61 6.80
CA MET A 12 12.47 -0.16 5.86
C MET A 12 11.49 -1.10 6.57
N HIS A 13 11.94 -1.78 7.64
CA HIS A 13 11.07 -2.62 8.47
C HIS A 13 9.93 -1.81 9.10
N ARG A 14 10.24 -0.63 9.65
CA ARG A 14 9.22 0.27 10.22
C ARG A 14 8.26 0.77 9.14
N ALA A 15 8.75 1.19 7.98
CA ALA A 15 7.90 1.63 6.87
C ALA A 15 6.94 0.53 6.40
N LYS A 16 7.44 -0.71 6.27
CA LYS A 16 6.60 -1.88 5.94
C LYS A 16 5.52 -2.14 6.98
N ALA A 17 5.86 -2.04 8.28
CA ALA A 17 4.91 -2.25 9.36
C ALA A 17 3.85 -1.15 9.40
N ALA A 18 4.25 0.12 9.23
CA ALA A 18 3.35 1.27 9.15
C ALA A 18 2.36 1.13 8.00
N ALA A 19 2.83 0.81 6.79
CA ALA A 19 1.97 0.59 5.62
C ALA A 19 0.96 -0.55 5.84
N ARG A 20 1.34 -1.61 6.56
CA ARG A 20 0.41 -2.68 6.91
C ARG A 20 -0.67 -2.20 7.89
N ALA A 21 -0.30 -1.35 8.85
CA ALA A 21 -1.22 -0.84 9.86
C ALA A 21 -2.18 0.23 9.31
N SER A 22 -1.76 1.03 8.32
CA SER A 22 -2.56 2.11 7.74
C SER A 22 -3.50 1.68 6.61
N HIS A 23 -3.40 0.42 6.12
CA HIS A 23 -4.23 -0.12 5.05
C HIS A 23 -5.02 -1.36 5.51
N VAL A 24 -5.91 -1.16 6.47
CA VAL A 24 -6.84 -2.18 6.94
C VAL A 24 -8.22 -1.97 6.33
N THR A 25 -8.92 -3.05 6.00
CA THR A 25 -10.32 -2.97 5.56
C THR A 25 -11.18 -2.64 6.76
N VAL A 26 -12.10 -1.70 6.62
CA VAL A 26 -12.96 -1.17 7.67
C VAL A 26 -14.41 -1.15 7.21
N GLY A 27 -15.33 -1.20 8.19
CA GLY A 27 -16.77 -1.22 7.91
C GLY A 27 -17.26 -2.56 7.37
N ASP A 28 -18.44 -2.51 6.77
CA ASP A 28 -19.16 -3.69 6.27
C ASP A 28 -19.03 -3.83 4.74
N LEU A 29 -19.11 -5.08 4.27
CA LEU A 29 -19.20 -5.39 2.85
C LEU A 29 -20.53 -4.87 2.27
N ARG A 30 -20.45 -3.98 1.28
CA ARG A 30 -21.62 -3.38 0.61
C ARG A 30 -21.83 -4.03 -0.76
N ARG A 31 -23.01 -4.60 -0.99
CA ARG A 31 -23.43 -5.13 -2.31
C ARG A 31 -24.17 -4.03 -3.08
N ARG A 32 -23.79 -3.82 -4.33
CA ARG A 32 -24.43 -2.88 -5.24
C ARG A 32 -25.47 -3.59 -6.12
N PRO A 33 -26.48 -2.86 -6.64
CA PRO A 33 -27.50 -3.42 -7.52
C PRO A 33 -26.97 -4.00 -8.83
N ASP A 34 -25.80 -3.54 -9.28
CA ASP A 34 -25.11 -4.00 -10.50
C ASP A 34 -24.28 -5.29 -10.29
N GLY A 35 -24.38 -5.90 -9.11
CA GLY A 35 -23.56 -7.07 -8.75
C GLY A 35 -22.16 -6.71 -8.23
N GLY A 36 -21.82 -5.43 -8.16
CA GLY A 36 -20.59 -4.95 -7.52
C GLY A 36 -20.57 -5.21 -6.02
N VAL A 37 -19.38 -5.40 -5.46
CA VAL A 37 -19.13 -5.52 -4.03
C VAL A 37 -18.03 -4.56 -3.63
N GLU A 38 -18.28 -3.80 -2.57
CA GLU A 38 -17.38 -2.77 -2.07
C GLU A 38 -17.07 -2.96 -0.58
N ILE A 39 -15.86 -2.56 -0.17
CA ILE A 39 -15.48 -2.38 1.23
C ILE A 39 -14.50 -1.22 1.35
N ASP A 40 -14.54 -0.49 2.46
CA ASP A 40 -13.68 0.66 2.67
C ASP A 40 -12.31 0.23 3.22
N CYS A 41 -11.26 0.96 2.84
CA CYS A 41 -9.94 0.87 3.43
C CYS A 41 -9.73 2.07 4.37
N SER A 42 -9.02 1.87 5.48
CA SER A 42 -8.70 2.93 6.46
C SER A 42 -7.95 4.12 5.88
N CYS A 43 -7.34 3.99 4.70
CA CYS A 43 -6.74 5.09 3.96
C CYS A 43 -7.76 5.98 3.20
N GLY A 44 -9.05 5.64 3.25
CA GLY A 44 -10.13 6.36 2.57
C GLY A 44 -10.48 5.82 1.17
N MET A 45 -9.77 4.81 0.66
CA MET A 45 -10.11 4.18 -0.62
C MET A 45 -11.28 3.21 -0.48
N VAL A 46 -12.24 3.29 -1.39
CA VAL A 46 -13.27 2.25 -1.59
C VAL A 46 -12.69 1.17 -2.49
N LEU A 47 -12.61 -0.06 -1.99
CA LEU A 47 -12.13 -1.22 -2.73
C LEU A 47 -13.34 -1.94 -3.32
N THR A 48 -13.29 -2.24 -4.62
CA THR A 48 -14.39 -2.86 -5.38
C THR A 48 -13.90 -4.00 -6.26
N ASN A 49 -14.75 -4.99 -6.54
CA ASN A 49 -14.53 -5.89 -7.67
C ASN A 49 -14.77 -5.16 -9.02
N GLY A 50 -14.37 -5.81 -10.11
CA GLY A 50 -14.63 -5.38 -11.47
C GLY A 50 -14.93 -6.58 -12.38
N PRO A 51 -15.04 -6.35 -13.70
CA PRO A 51 -15.40 -7.41 -14.64
C PRO A 51 -14.41 -8.59 -14.64
N GLU A 52 -13.12 -8.28 -14.48
CA GLU A 52 -12.02 -9.24 -14.61
C GLU A 52 -11.24 -9.44 -13.30
N TRP A 53 -11.74 -8.92 -12.18
CA TRP A 53 -11.07 -9.06 -10.87
C TRP A 53 -12.06 -9.11 -9.72
N SER A 54 -11.71 -9.90 -8.72
CA SER A 54 -12.42 -10.00 -7.45
C SER A 54 -12.08 -8.84 -6.50
N LEU A 55 -12.92 -8.67 -5.48
CA LEU A 55 -12.65 -7.73 -4.40
C LEU A 55 -11.36 -8.07 -3.64
N ASP A 56 -11.10 -9.35 -3.41
CA ASP A 56 -9.90 -9.82 -2.72
C ASP A 56 -8.63 -9.51 -3.53
N GLU A 57 -8.68 -9.60 -4.86
CA GLU A 57 -7.59 -9.18 -5.74
C GLU A 57 -7.33 -7.68 -5.61
N HIS A 58 -8.37 -6.84 -5.60
CA HIS A 58 -8.22 -5.40 -5.39
C HIS A 58 -7.61 -5.09 -4.01
N ILE A 59 -8.08 -5.74 -2.93
CA ILE A 59 -7.52 -5.60 -1.59
C ILE A 59 -6.03 -5.96 -1.55
N ARG A 60 -5.66 -7.10 -2.16
CA ARG A 60 -4.27 -7.57 -2.19
C ARG A 60 -3.37 -6.61 -2.97
N LEU A 61 -3.81 -6.19 -4.16
CA LEU A 61 -3.06 -5.27 -5.00
C LEU A 61 -2.85 -3.92 -4.32
N HIS A 62 -3.91 -3.33 -3.78
CA HIS A 62 -3.85 -2.05 -3.07
C HIS A 62 -2.87 -2.07 -1.90
N ARG A 63 -2.93 -3.12 -1.05
CA ARG A 63 -2.01 -3.27 0.09
C ARG A 63 -0.55 -3.54 -0.35
N ALA A 64 -0.36 -4.25 -1.46
CA ALA A 64 0.96 -4.49 -2.03
C ALA A 64 1.56 -3.19 -2.56
N GLU A 65 0.79 -2.38 -3.28
CA GLU A 65 1.19 -1.07 -3.80
C GLU A 65 1.55 -0.12 -2.67
N ALA A 66 0.70 0.02 -1.66
CA ALA A 66 0.96 0.88 -0.49
C ALA A 66 2.27 0.49 0.22
N ARG A 67 2.50 -0.82 0.40
CA ARG A 67 3.75 -1.33 0.98
C ARG A 67 4.96 -1.03 0.10
N TYR A 68 4.81 -1.23 -1.22
CA TYR A 68 5.89 -0.96 -2.17
C TYR A 68 6.29 0.51 -2.12
N LEU A 69 5.32 1.43 -2.15
CA LEU A 69 5.57 2.87 -2.07
C LEU A 69 6.27 3.27 -0.76
N ALA A 70 5.73 2.84 0.39
CA ALA A 70 6.29 3.18 1.70
C ALA A 70 7.74 2.68 1.87
N VAL A 71 8.02 1.44 1.43
CA VAL A 71 9.37 0.86 1.50
C VAL A 71 10.31 1.55 0.49
N SER A 72 9.82 1.86 -0.71
CA SER A 72 10.61 2.53 -1.75
C SER A 72 11.01 3.96 -1.37
N GLU A 73 10.16 4.66 -0.61
CA GLU A 73 10.43 6.02 -0.15
C GLU A 73 11.62 6.09 0.81
N VAL A 74 11.74 5.12 1.72
CA VAL A 74 12.83 5.04 2.70
C VAL A 74 14.02 4.18 2.23
N ALA A 75 13.95 3.62 1.02
CA ALA A 75 15.02 2.80 0.47
C ALA A 75 16.29 3.64 0.25
N PRO A 76 17.47 3.13 0.65
CA PRO A 76 18.73 3.87 0.53
C PRO A 76 19.12 4.07 -0.93
N ALA A 77 19.97 5.06 -1.19
CA ALA A 77 20.61 5.21 -2.49
C ALA A 77 21.37 3.92 -2.87
N GLY A 78 21.25 3.51 -4.13
CA GLY A 78 21.91 2.30 -4.66
C GLY A 78 21.11 1.00 -4.50
N MET A 79 20.02 0.98 -3.73
CA MET A 79 19.11 -0.17 -3.72
C MET A 79 18.29 -0.17 -5.03
N PRO A 80 18.29 -1.27 -5.81
CA PRO A 80 17.53 -1.35 -7.06
C PRO A 80 16.04 -1.12 -6.78
N ARG A 81 15.49 -0.04 -7.32
CA ARG A 81 14.04 0.14 -7.44
C ARG A 81 13.63 -0.61 -8.70
N LEU A 82 12.71 -1.57 -8.58
CA LEU A 82 12.29 -2.40 -9.73
C LEU A 82 11.75 -1.56 -10.89
N ILE A 83 11.30 -0.33 -10.62
CA ILE A 83 10.86 0.63 -11.63
C ILE A 83 11.19 2.05 -11.10
N PRO A 84 11.72 2.97 -11.93
CA PRO A 84 11.71 4.39 -11.60
C PRO A 84 10.26 4.85 -11.38
N VAL A 85 9.89 5.15 -10.13
CA VAL A 85 8.55 5.65 -9.82
C VAL A 85 8.55 7.16 -10.03
N ALA A 86 8.00 7.58 -11.17
CA ALA A 86 7.77 8.98 -11.45
C ALA A 86 6.73 9.57 -10.46
N ALA A 87 6.87 10.84 -10.12
CA ALA A 87 6.09 11.50 -9.06
C ALA A 87 4.58 11.53 -9.36
N ASP A 88 4.21 11.47 -10.64
CA ASP A 88 2.84 11.41 -11.16
C ASP A 88 2.12 10.09 -10.87
N ARG A 89 2.84 9.03 -10.52
CA ARG A 89 2.28 7.70 -10.18
C ARG A 89 2.09 7.47 -8.68
N ARG A 90 2.33 8.49 -7.84
CA ARG A 90 2.03 8.42 -6.42
C ARG A 90 0.54 8.76 -6.21
N PRO A 91 -0.21 8.03 -5.36
CA PRO A 91 -1.53 8.45 -4.93
C PRO A 91 -1.46 9.87 -4.36
N ARG A 92 -2.42 10.72 -4.74
CA ARG A 92 -2.53 12.10 -4.23
C ARG A 92 -3.09 12.12 -2.80
#